data_AF-A0A3Q2H247-F1
#
_entry.id   AF-A0A3Q2H247-F1
#
_cell.length_a   1.000
_cell.length_b   1.000
_cell.length_c   1.000
_cell.angle_alpha   90.00
_cell.angle_beta   90.00
_cell.angle_gamma   90.00
#
_symmetry.space_group_name_H-M   'P 1'
#
loop_
_entity.id
_entity.type
_entity.pdbx_description
1 polymer ?
#
loop_
_entity_poly.entity_id
_entity_poly.type
_entity_poly.pdbx_seq_one_letter_code
_entity_poly.pdbx_strand_id
1 'polypeptide(L)'
;MESAGKHWGAWEGARAPRHREEGGAPETPGMREPGGPRTAVTFRALLGTRSEASEAEEELSVPVALGGMFKNVAAICLHLVGPLRGKKTGASLTQCFHQTLTMAKRLQARRLDGIDYNPWVEFIKLSSEDDIVNLGQGFPDFPPPAFAVEAFQHAVSGDFMLNQYTTAFGYPPLTRILASFFGKLLGQEINPRKNVLVTVGAYGALFTAFQALVDEGDEVIIIEPFFDCYEPMTLMAGGRPVFVSLKPSPTRDGELDSCSDWQLDPVELASKFTSRTKALILNTPSNPLGKVFSRAELELVASLCQQHDVVCIADEVYQWLVYDGYQHVSIASLPGMWDRTLTIGSAGKTFSATGWKVGWVLGPGRLLKHLHTVHQNSIFHCPTQAQAAVAESFEWEQLHFGQPSSYFVQFQQASQRSRDHVMRSLQSVGLRPIIPQGSYFLITDISELKSKMPDLPGATDEPYDSRFVKWMIKNKGLGAIPVSIFYSAPHRKHFDHYIRICFVKDESTLQAMDKKLQKWKDELGP
;
A
#
# COMPACT_ATOMS: atom_id res chain seq x y z
N MET A 1 -21.45 4.62 -55.84
CA MET A 1 -20.00 4.47 -55.97
C MET A 1 -19.51 3.71 -54.75
N GLU A 2 -19.01 2.51 -55.03
CA GLU A 2 -18.26 1.53 -54.24
C GLU A 2 -17.35 2.11 -53.14
N SER A 3 -16.86 1.41 -52.11
CA SER A 3 -17.00 0.06 -51.58
C SER A 3 -16.13 0.02 -50.31
N ALA A 4 -16.54 -0.75 -49.30
CA ALA A 4 -15.73 -1.10 -48.14
C ALA A 4 -14.55 -2.03 -48.50
N GLY A 5 -13.53 -2.10 -47.63
CA GLY A 5 -12.43 -3.07 -47.77
C GLY A 5 -11.60 -3.25 -46.49
N LYS A 6 -11.88 -4.34 -45.77
CA LYS A 6 -11.04 -4.93 -44.70
C LYS A 6 -9.85 -5.67 -45.33
N HIS A 7 -8.72 -5.72 -44.64
CA HIS A 7 -7.63 -6.66 -44.93
C HIS A 7 -7.20 -7.44 -43.68
N TRP A 8 -7.37 -8.76 -43.78
CA TRP A 8 -6.67 -9.79 -43.02
C TRP A 8 -6.23 -10.83 -44.05
N GLY A 9 -4.94 -11.17 -44.08
CA GLY A 9 -4.37 -12.17 -44.99
C GLY A 9 -3.74 -13.31 -44.19
N ALA A 10 -4.29 -14.51 -44.37
CA ALA A 10 -3.74 -15.78 -43.92
C ALA A 10 -2.78 -16.35 -44.98
N TRP A 11 -1.75 -17.11 -44.56
CA TRP A 11 -0.92 -17.92 -45.45
C TRP A 11 -0.67 -19.31 -44.81
N GLU A 12 -1.16 -20.35 -45.47
CA GLU A 12 -0.69 -21.74 -45.40
C GLU A 12 -0.29 -22.18 -46.81
N GLY A 13 0.72 -23.06 -46.93
CA GLY A 13 0.99 -23.75 -48.20
C GLY A 13 2.42 -24.30 -48.35
N ALA A 14 2.58 -25.58 -47.98
CA ALA A 14 3.80 -26.38 -47.98
C ALA A 14 4.40 -26.71 -49.38
N ARG A 15 5.68 -27.14 -49.40
CA ARG A 15 6.21 -28.29 -50.18
C ARG A 15 7.68 -28.63 -49.85
N ALA A 16 7.94 -29.90 -49.52
CA ALA A 16 9.23 -30.62 -49.60
C ALA A 16 9.40 -31.22 -51.03
N PRO A 17 10.44 -32.03 -51.44
CA PRO A 17 11.47 -32.73 -50.65
C PRO A 17 12.90 -32.86 -51.28
N ARG A 18 13.89 -33.40 -50.54
CA ARG A 18 14.76 -34.54 -50.96
C ARG A 18 15.77 -35.01 -49.88
N HIS A 19 15.98 -36.33 -49.87
CA HIS A 19 16.81 -37.17 -48.99
C HIS A 19 18.34 -37.04 -49.14
N ARG A 20 19.08 -37.33 -48.06
CA ARG A 20 20.19 -38.31 -48.05
C ARG A 20 20.46 -38.84 -46.63
N GLU A 21 20.71 -40.14 -46.56
CA GLU A 21 20.95 -40.99 -45.39
C GLU A 21 22.41 -40.93 -44.88
N GLU A 22 22.59 -41.47 -43.66
CA GLU A 22 23.78 -42.09 -42.99
C GLU A 22 23.79 -41.59 -41.53
N GLY A 23 23.82 -42.38 -40.44
CA GLY A 23 23.93 -43.81 -40.19
C GLY A 23 24.34 -43.98 -38.71
N GLY A 24 23.86 -45.04 -38.05
CA GLY A 24 24.52 -45.64 -36.88
C GLY A 24 24.16 -45.15 -35.47
N ALA A 25 23.30 -45.91 -34.78
CA ALA A 25 23.43 -46.16 -33.33
C ALA A 25 24.31 -47.42 -33.14
N PRO A 26 24.96 -47.60 -31.98
CA PRO A 26 24.43 -48.62 -31.07
C PRO A 26 24.59 -48.35 -29.56
N GLU A 27 23.59 -48.86 -28.84
CA GLU A 27 23.65 -49.69 -27.62
C GLU A 27 24.28 -49.20 -26.29
N THR A 28 23.41 -49.27 -25.27
CA THR A 28 23.66 -49.44 -23.83
C THR A 28 24.37 -50.75 -23.47
N PRO A 29 25.06 -50.79 -22.30
CA PRO A 29 24.99 -51.97 -21.45
C PRO A 29 24.67 -51.65 -19.97
N GLY A 30 24.00 -52.60 -19.32
CA GLY A 30 23.36 -52.44 -18.02
C GLY A 30 24.21 -52.69 -16.76
N MET A 31 23.51 -52.44 -15.65
CA MET A 31 23.64 -52.88 -14.25
C MET A 31 24.98 -53.38 -13.69
N ARG A 32 25.35 -52.83 -12.53
CA ARG A 32 25.74 -53.57 -11.30
C ARG A 32 25.70 -52.64 -10.07
N GLU A 33 24.89 -52.99 -9.08
CA GLU A 33 25.06 -52.57 -7.68
C GLU A 33 26.25 -53.32 -7.03
N PRO A 34 26.78 -52.80 -5.91
CA PRO A 34 26.53 -53.52 -4.65
C PRO A 34 26.22 -52.59 -3.46
N GLY A 35 25.35 -53.08 -2.58
CA GLY A 35 24.90 -52.40 -1.37
C GLY A 35 25.90 -52.38 -0.20
N GLY A 36 25.52 -51.62 0.83
CA GLY A 36 26.14 -51.59 2.15
C GLY A 36 25.73 -50.34 2.94
N PRO A 37 25.17 -50.45 4.16
CA PRO A 37 24.29 -49.43 4.74
C PRO A 37 25.04 -48.36 5.54
N ARG A 38 24.53 -47.13 5.56
CA ARG A 38 24.90 -46.11 6.56
C ARG A 38 23.66 -45.55 7.25
N THR A 39 23.39 -46.14 8.41
CA THR A 39 22.98 -45.50 9.66
C THR A 39 22.07 -44.27 9.57
N ALA A 40 20.78 -44.53 9.79
CA ALA A 40 19.83 -43.54 10.28
C ALA A 40 20.22 -43.10 11.69
N VAL A 41 20.50 -41.80 11.87
CA VAL A 41 20.65 -41.17 13.17
C VAL A 41 19.28 -40.65 13.60
N THR A 42 18.57 -41.44 14.37
CA THR A 42 17.40 -41.01 15.15
C THR A 42 17.89 -40.23 16.36
N PHE A 43 17.68 -38.90 16.38
CA PHE A 43 17.76 -38.12 17.62
C PHE A 43 16.44 -38.27 18.37
N ARG A 44 16.51 -39.03 19.47
CA ARG A 44 15.44 -39.21 20.45
C ARG A 44 15.31 -37.93 21.26
N ALA A 45 14.20 -37.22 21.12
CA ALA A 45 13.83 -36.12 22.01
C ALA A 45 13.63 -36.68 23.42
N LEU A 46 14.50 -36.28 24.35
CA LEU A 46 14.32 -36.48 25.78
C LEU A 46 13.36 -35.40 26.29
N LEU A 47 12.14 -35.84 26.62
CA LEU A 47 11.19 -35.08 27.43
C LEU A 47 11.78 -34.91 28.83
N GLY A 48 12.33 -33.73 29.09
CA GLY A 48 12.74 -33.26 30.42
C GLY A 48 11.54 -32.68 31.15
N THR A 49 11.24 -33.25 32.30
CA THR A 49 10.18 -32.89 33.23
C THR A 49 10.36 -31.47 33.79
N ARG A 50 9.25 -30.71 33.85
CA ARG A 50 9.17 -29.41 34.51
C ARG A 50 9.34 -29.60 36.02
N SER A 51 10.33 -28.89 36.58
CA SER A 51 10.48 -28.65 38.02
C SER A 51 10.08 -27.20 38.28
N GLU A 52 9.16 -27.03 39.22
CA GLU A 52 8.74 -25.76 39.81
C GLU A 52 9.94 -25.05 40.46
N ALA A 53 10.05 -23.75 40.24
CA ALA A 53 10.77 -22.83 41.11
C ALA A 53 10.10 -21.45 41.01
N SER A 54 9.52 -21.05 42.13
CA SER A 54 8.93 -19.75 42.41
C SER A 54 10.01 -18.66 42.43
N GLU A 55 9.80 -17.58 41.70
CA GLU A 55 10.43 -16.29 42.00
C GLU A 55 9.35 -15.21 42.03
N ALA A 56 9.42 -14.42 43.10
CA ALA A 56 8.41 -13.50 43.56
C ALA A 56 8.36 -12.23 42.68
N GLU A 57 7.14 -11.80 42.34
CA GLU A 57 6.87 -10.47 41.83
C GLU A 57 6.87 -9.47 42.99
N GLU A 58 7.73 -8.46 42.90
CA GLU A 58 7.76 -7.31 43.80
C GLU A 58 6.86 -6.21 43.20
N GLU A 59 5.61 -6.14 43.69
CA GLU A 59 4.65 -5.09 43.34
C GLU A 59 5.08 -3.74 43.94
N LEU A 60 5.50 -2.81 43.07
CA LEU A 60 5.62 -1.39 43.45
C LEU A 60 4.25 -0.72 43.32
N SER A 61 3.60 -0.53 44.47
CA SER A 61 2.39 0.26 44.63
C SER A 61 2.71 1.76 44.55
N VAL A 62 2.07 2.46 43.60
CA VAL A 62 2.10 3.93 43.49
C VAL A 62 0.74 4.47 43.94
N PRO A 63 0.65 5.26 45.03
CA PRO A 63 -0.60 5.88 45.43
C PRO A 63 -0.88 7.15 44.61
N VAL A 64 -2.09 7.21 44.08
CA VAL A 64 -2.73 8.38 43.45
C VAL A 64 -3.17 9.37 44.54
N ALA A 65 -2.70 10.62 44.50
CA ALA A 65 -3.44 11.80 44.95
C ALA A 65 -2.71 13.12 44.60
N LEU A 66 -3.52 14.14 44.26
CA LEU A 66 -3.24 15.59 44.09
C LEU A 66 -2.66 15.97 42.71
N GLY A 67 -3.35 16.71 41.82
CA GLY A 67 -4.43 17.67 42.02
C GLY A 67 -3.87 19.10 42.09
N GLY A 68 -3.76 19.75 40.92
CA GLY A 68 -3.76 21.21 40.81
C GLY A 68 -2.40 21.92 40.68
N MET A 69 -2.40 22.92 39.78
CA MET A 69 -1.44 24.04 39.64
C MET A 69 -0.13 23.79 38.88
N PHE A 70 -0.18 23.99 37.56
CA PHE A 70 0.90 24.68 36.84
C PHE A 70 0.31 25.85 36.04
N LYS A 71 0.32 27.03 36.66
CA LYS A 71 0.29 28.32 35.98
C LYS A 71 1.51 29.11 36.47
N ASN A 72 2.15 29.80 35.53
CA ASN A 72 3.11 30.90 35.71
C ASN A 72 4.53 30.52 36.16
N VAL A 73 5.42 30.36 35.17
CA VAL A 73 6.82 30.80 35.31
C VAL A 73 7.08 31.89 34.28
N ALA A 74 6.60 33.08 34.61
CA ALA A 74 7.07 34.36 34.08
C ALA A 74 6.93 35.37 35.22
N ALA A 75 7.97 36.19 35.42
CA ALA A 75 8.12 37.26 36.42
C ALA A 75 8.87 36.89 37.72
N ILE A 76 10.20 36.99 37.68
CA ILE A 76 10.97 37.68 38.72
C ILE A 76 12.07 38.49 38.02
N CYS A 77 11.77 39.75 37.72
CA CYS A 77 12.73 40.80 37.40
C CYS A 77 12.14 42.11 37.93
N LEU A 78 12.61 42.58 39.10
CA LEU A 78 12.98 43.97 39.38
C LEU A 78 13.23 44.18 40.90
N HIS A 79 13.99 45.26 41.17
CA HIS A 79 14.43 45.82 42.46
C HIS A 79 15.78 45.25 42.94
N LEU A 80 16.87 46.02 43.05
CA LEU A 80 17.01 47.39 43.56
C LEU A 80 18.15 48.14 42.84
N VAL A 81 17.92 49.42 42.50
CA VAL A 81 18.96 50.40 42.16
C VAL A 81 19.16 51.32 43.36
N GLY A 82 20.39 51.47 43.82
CA GLY A 82 20.84 52.50 44.75
C GLY A 82 22.30 52.89 44.42
N PRO A 83 22.65 54.19 44.38
CA PRO A 83 23.86 54.66 43.70
C PRO A 83 25.05 54.79 44.66
N LEU A 84 26.29 54.72 44.16
CA LEU A 84 27.41 55.57 44.63
C LEU A 84 28.63 55.48 43.70
N ARG A 85 29.23 56.65 43.47
CA ARG A 85 30.34 56.98 42.57
C ARG A 85 31.67 56.34 42.99
N GLY A 86 32.52 55.97 42.02
CA GLY A 86 33.96 55.74 42.27
C GLY A 86 34.71 55.21 41.06
N LYS A 87 35.87 55.82 40.75
CA LYS A 87 36.67 55.66 39.52
C LYS A 87 37.50 54.37 39.43
N LYS A 88 37.67 53.91 38.17
CA LYS A 88 38.87 53.34 37.51
C LYS A 88 39.37 51.91 37.83
N THR A 89 39.34 51.10 36.76
CA THR A 89 40.36 50.15 36.23
C THR A 89 40.84 48.96 37.07
N GLY A 90 40.66 47.74 36.54
CA GLY A 90 41.49 46.58 36.90
C GLY A 90 40.85 45.21 36.67
N ALA A 91 41.29 44.51 35.61
CA ALA A 91 41.35 43.06 35.41
C ALA A 91 40.17 42.14 35.87
N SER A 92 39.55 41.53 34.87
CA SER A 92 38.63 40.39 34.94
C SER A 92 39.27 39.15 35.60
N LEU A 93 38.70 38.69 36.70
CA LEU A 93 38.97 37.40 37.33
C LEU A 93 37.69 36.84 37.95
N THR A 94 36.79 36.27 37.14
CA THR A 94 35.94 35.13 37.57
C THR A 94 35.29 34.43 36.38
N GLN A 95 36.14 33.71 35.65
CA GLN A 95 35.71 32.58 34.83
C GLN A 95 35.52 31.40 35.79
N CYS A 96 34.29 31.16 36.28
CA CYS A 96 33.80 29.82 36.64
C CYS A 96 32.32 29.86 37.06
N PHE A 97 31.42 30.03 36.10
CA PHE A 97 30.14 29.33 36.15
C PHE A 97 29.93 28.74 34.76
N HIS A 98 30.61 27.61 34.56
CA HIS A 98 30.16 26.57 33.66
C HIS A 98 28.65 26.36 33.90
N GLN A 99 27.81 26.94 33.04
CA GLN A 99 26.51 26.35 32.77
C GLN A 99 26.79 25.10 31.95
N THR A 100 27.08 24.02 32.66
CA THR A 100 26.98 22.66 32.15
C THR A 100 25.48 22.37 31.97
N LEU A 101 24.86 23.02 30.98
CA LEU A 101 23.68 22.46 30.33
C LEU A 101 24.20 21.34 29.45
N THR A 102 24.42 20.18 30.06
CA THR A 102 24.44 18.92 29.34
C THR A 102 23.04 18.77 28.75
N MET A 103 22.82 19.37 27.58
CA MET A 103 21.75 18.99 26.68
C MET A 103 22.03 17.53 26.37
N ALA A 104 21.44 16.62 27.15
CA ALA A 104 21.52 15.19 26.87
C ALA A 104 21.07 15.03 25.41
N LYS A 105 22.00 14.61 24.54
CA LYS A 105 21.70 14.45 23.12
C LYS A 105 20.52 13.49 23.02
N ARG A 106 19.47 13.91 22.32
CA ARG A 106 18.32 13.05 22.05
C ARG A 106 18.82 11.77 21.36
N LEU A 107 18.37 10.62 21.85
CA LEU A 107 18.82 9.32 21.33
C LEU A 107 18.29 9.08 19.92
N GLN A 108 17.00 9.34 19.72
CA GLN A 108 16.31 9.10 18.45
C GLN A 108 16.46 10.26 17.47
N ALA A 109 16.41 9.94 16.17
CA ALA A 109 16.41 10.93 15.11
C ALA A 109 15.11 11.74 15.09
N ARG A 110 15.22 13.05 14.80
CA ARG A 110 14.08 13.97 14.70
C ARG A 110 13.06 13.58 13.63
N ARG A 111 13.49 12.96 12.52
CA ARG A 111 12.61 12.52 11.42
C ARG A 111 11.57 11.46 11.82
N LEU A 112 11.64 10.95 13.05
CA LEU A 112 10.69 9.97 13.60
C LEU A 112 9.57 10.63 14.42
N ASP A 113 9.59 11.95 14.58
CA ASP A 113 8.62 12.67 15.40
C ASP A 113 7.20 12.57 14.80
N GLY A 114 6.26 12.06 15.60
CA GLY A 114 4.83 12.02 15.26
C GLY A 114 4.41 10.92 14.27
N ILE A 115 5.31 10.01 13.91
CA ILE A 115 5.05 8.92 12.96
C ILE A 115 5.26 7.53 13.56
N ASP A 116 5.46 7.44 14.88
CA ASP A 116 5.67 6.20 15.62
C ASP A 116 4.37 5.41 15.87
N TYR A 117 3.23 6.11 15.98
CA TYR A 117 1.93 5.46 16.10
C TYR A 117 1.48 4.86 14.76
N ASN A 118 1.10 3.58 14.79
CA ASN A 118 0.56 2.87 13.64
C ASN A 118 -0.82 2.28 13.98
N PRO A 119 -1.92 2.79 13.39
CA PRO A 119 -3.27 2.34 13.71
C PRO A 119 -3.54 0.88 13.32
N TRP A 120 -2.82 0.32 12.34
CA TRP A 120 -3.02 -1.06 11.90
C TRP A 120 -2.72 -2.08 12.99
N VAL A 121 -1.73 -1.81 13.85
CA VAL A 121 -1.30 -2.73 14.91
C VAL A 121 -2.45 -2.98 15.91
N GLU A 122 -3.20 -1.94 16.22
CA GLU A 122 -4.34 -2.00 17.14
C GLU A 122 -5.47 -2.88 16.58
N PHE A 123 -5.88 -2.65 15.33
CA PHE A 123 -6.96 -3.42 14.70
C PHE A 123 -6.57 -4.85 14.36
N ILE A 124 -5.30 -5.10 14.01
CA ILE A 124 -4.78 -6.46 13.81
C ILE A 124 -4.82 -7.23 15.13
N LYS A 125 -4.36 -6.62 16.24
CA LYS A 125 -4.40 -7.25 17.56
C LYS A 125 -5.83 -7.65 17.94
N LEU A 126 -6.77 -6.70 17.85
CA LEU A 126 -8.16 -6.96 18.17
C LEU A 126 -8.77 -8.07 17.30
N SER A 127 -8.40 -8.11 16.01
CA SER A 127 -8.87 -9.14 15.08
C SER A 127 -8.30 -10.53 15.34
N SER A 128 -7.23 -10.65 16.13
CA SER A 128 -6.57 -11.94 16.42
C SER A 128 -7.02 -12.59 17.72
N GLU A 129 -7.68 -11.84 18.59
CA GLU A 129 -8.12 -12.30 19.92
C GLU A 129 -9.52 -12.95 19.89
N ASP A 130 -10.30 -12.71 18.82
CA ASP A 130 -11.71 -13.11 18.70
C ASP A 130 -11.97 -14.06 17.50
N ASP A 131 -12.99 -14.92 17.60
CA ASP A 131 -13.50 -15.74 16.48
C ASP A 131 -14.30 -14.89 15.47
N ILE A 132 -13.56 -14.22 14.58
CA ILE A 132 -14.12 -13.29 13.61
C ILE A 132 -13.93 -13.72 12.15
N VAL A 133 -14.82 -13.24 11.30
CA VAL A 133 -14.62 -13.19 9.85
C VAL A 133 -13.88 -11.90 9.53
N ASN A 134 -12.61 -12.01 9.13
CA ASN A 134 -11.75 -10.85 8.90
C ASN A 134 -11.90 -10.29 7.47
N LEU A 135 -12.70 -9.22 7.34
CA LEU A 135 -12.83 -8.48 6.08
C LEU A 135 -11.98 -7.20 6.07
N GLY A 136 -11.21 -6.94 7.13
CA GLY A 136 -10.32 -5.77 7.23
C GLY A 136 -8.98 -5.98 6.51
N GLN A 137 -8.50 -7.22 6.48
CA GLN A 137 -7.24 -7.62 5.84
C GLN A 137 -7.24 -7.33 4.33
N GLY A 138 -6.26 -6.55 3.89
CA GLY A 138 -6.11 -6.12 2.50
C GLY A 138 -5.35 -7.11 1.60
N PHE A 139 -5.51 -8.40 1.84
CA PHE A 139 -4.94 -9.47 1.03
C PHE A 139 -5.96 -10.60 0.78
N PRO A 140 -5.82 -11.35 -0.33
CA PRO A 140 -6.59 -12.58 -0.56
C PRO A 140 -6.26 -13.66 0.47
N ASP A 141 -7.27 -14.39 0.94
CA ASP A 141 -7.17 -15.57 1.83
C ASP A 141 -7.30 -16.90 1.05
N PHE A 142 -7.17 -16.84 -0.27
CA PHE A 142 -7.03 -17.98 -1.19
C PHE A 142 -5.64 -17.94 -1.87
N PRO A 143 -5.16 -19.06 -2.44
CA PRO A 143 -3.85 -19.11 -3.05
C PRO A 143 -3.73 -18.21 -4.30
N PRO A 144 -2.51 -17.74 -4.64
CA PRO A 144 -2.19 -17.14 -5.93
C PRO A 144 -2.53 -18.09 -7.10
N PRO A 145 -2.60 -17.60 -8.36
CA PRO A 145 -2.83 -18.49 -9.50
C PRO A 145 -1.67 -19.48 -9.67
N ALA A 146 -1.99 -20.68 -10.16
CA ALA A 146 -1.04 -21.80 -10.25
C ALA A 146 0.27 -21.42 -10.94
N PHE A 147 0.21 -20.75 -12.11
CA PHE A 147 1.41 -20.32 -12.85
C PHE A 147 2.32 -19.40 -12.04
N ALA A 148 1.78 -18.56 -11.14
CA ALA A 148 2.58 -17.70 -10.28
C ALA A 148 3.26 -18.51 -9.17
N VAL A 149 2.54 -19.45 -8.55
CA VAL A 149 3.13 -20.36 -7.53
C VAL A 149 4.23 -21.22 -8.16
N GLU A 150 3.96 -21.81 -9.33
CA GLU A 150 4.90 -22.61 -10.12
C GLU A 150 6.14 -21.80 -10.50
N ALA A 151 5.98 -20.55 -10.98
CA ALA A 151 7.11 -19.67 -11.27
C ALA A 151 8.03 -19.44 -10.06
N PHE A 152 7.47 -19.32 -8.86
CA PHE A 152 8.30 -19.21 -7.65
C PHE A 152 9.00 -20.53 -7.32
N GLN A 153 8.32 -21.67 -7.48
CA GLN A 153 8.93 -22.99 -7.33
C GLN A 153 10.10 -23.17 -8.31
N HIS A 154 9.91 -22.83 -9.58
CA HIS A 154 10.96 -22.86 -10.61
C HIS A 154 12.17 -22.00 -10.22
N ALA A 155 11.94 -20.80 -9.68
CA ALA A 155 13.02 -19.91 -9.28
C ALA A 155 13.88 -20.47 -8.13
N VAL A 156 13.29 -21.24 -7.21
CA VAL A 156 14.01 -21.83 -6.06
C VAL A 156 14.58 -23.22 -6.34
N SER A 157 14.06 -23.94 -7.34
CA SER A 157 14.56 -25.27 -7.74
C SER A 157 15.37 -25.27 -9.04
N GLY A 158 15.50 -24.12 -9.70
CA GLY A 158 16.19 -23.95 -10.97
C GLY A 158 17.69 -23.69 -10.82
N ASP A 159 18.21 -22.73 -11.59
CA ASP A 159 19.63 -22.35 -11.56
C ASP A 159 20.08 -21.96 -10.14
N PHE A 160 21.08 -22.66 -9.61
CA PHE A 160 21.60 -22.44 -8.26
C PHE A 160 22.12 -21.00 -8.07
N MET A 161 22.55 -20.32 -9.14
CA MET A 161 23.00 -18.94 -9.08
C MET A 161 21.89 -17.95 -8.72
N LEU A 162 20.62 -18.31 -8.87
CA LEU A 162 19.49 -17.49 -8.42
C LEU A 162 19.44 -17.33 -6.89
N ASN A 163 20.15 -18.18 -6.13
CA ASN A 163 20.32 -17.99 -4.68
C ASN A 163 21.26 -16.82 -4.33
N GLN A 164 22.01 -16.29 -5.31
CA GLN A 164 23.00 -15.24 -5.11
C GLN A 164 22.46 -13.86 -5.55
N TYR A 165 23.26 -12.81 -5.34
CA TYR A 165 22.92 -11.46 -5.74
C TYR A 165 22.67 -11.34 -7.25
N THR A 166 21.62 -10.61 -7.60
CA THR A 166 21.40 -10.09 -8.96
C THR A 166 21.87 -8.65 -9.08
N THR A 167 21.56 -7.96 -10.18
CA THR A 167 21.97 -6.56 -10.38
C THR A 167 21.22 -5.62 -9.42
N ALA A 168 21.91 -4.57 -8.96
CA ALA A 168 21.41 -3.68 -7.90
C ALA A 168 20.01 -3.11 -8.16
N PHE A 169 19.72 -2.66 -9.39
CA PHE A 169 18.46 -1.99 -9.71
C PHE A 169 17.34 -2.93 -10.20
N GLY A 170 17.59 -4.24 -10.16
CA GLY A 170 16.60 -5.27 -10.45
C GLY A 170 17.15 -6.47 -11.23
N TYR A 171 16.43 -7.59 -11.17
CA TYR A 171 16.74 -8.78 -11.97
C TYR A 171 16.56 -8.45 -13.47
N PRO A 172 17.59 -8.65 -14.33
CA PRO A 172 17.52 -8.17 -15.71
C PRO A 172 16.34 -8.72 -16.54
N PRO A 173 15.92 -9.99 -16.44
CA PRO A 173 14.69 -10.45 -17.08
C PRO A 173 13.44 -9.73 -16.58
N LEU A 174 13.30 -9.52 -15.26
CA LEU A 174 12.18 -8.75 -14.70
C LEU A 174 12.13 -7.32 -15.26
N THR A 175 13.25 -6.59 -15.23
CA THR A 175 13.28 -5.22 -15.75
C THR A 175 12.94 -5.15 -17.24
N ARG A 176 13.33 -6.18 -18.03
CA ARG A 176 13.02 -6.27 -19.46
C ARG A 176 11.52 -6.51 -19.73
N ILE A 177 10.90 -7.46 -19.02
CA ILE A 177 9.47 -7.72 -19.21
C ILE A 177 8.62 -6.54 -18.70
N LEU A 178 9.01 -5.91 -17.59
CA LEU A 178 8.36 -4.68 -17.12
C LEU A 178 8.45 -3.58 -18.18
N ALA A 179 9.64 -3.33 -18.72
CA ALA A 179 9.82 -2.30 -19.76
C ALA A 179 9.00 -2.59 -21.03
N SER A 180 8.99 -3.83 -21.51
CA SER A 180 8.29 -4.19 -22.75
C SER A 180 6.77 -4.20 -22.58
N PHE A 181 6.28 -4.73 -21.46
CA PHE A 181 4.85 -4.86 -21.20
C PHE A 181 4.23 -3.50 -20.88
N PHE A 182 4.78 -2.78 -19.88
CA PHE A 182 4.26 -1.46 -19.52
C PHE A 182 4.58 -0.40 -20.57
N GLY A 183 5.65 -0.55 -21.35
CA GLY A 183 5.92 0.35 -22.48
C GLY A 183 4.78 0.34 -23.51
N LYS A 184 4.22 -0.84 -23.82
CA LYS A 184 3.05 -0.96 -24.70
C LYS A 184 1.80 -0.32 -24.10
N LEU A 185 1.53 -0.56 -22.82
CA LEU A 185 0.36 -0.02 -22.12
C LEU A 185 0.41 1.50 -21.99
N LEU A 186 1.60 2.05 -21.76
CA LEU A 186 1.83 3.49 -21.60
C LEU A 186 2.02 4.21 -22.95
N GLY A 187 2.21 3.49 -24.05
CA GLY A 187 2.60 4.07 -25.34
C GLY A 187 3.97 4.75 -25.28
N GLN A 188 4.89 4.19 -24.50
CA GLN A 188 6.18 4.80 -24.14
C GLN A 188 7.34 3.83 -24.36
N GLU A 189 8.41 4.32 -24.96
CA GLU A 189 9.68 3.59 -25.02
C GLU A 189 10.35 3.62 -23.63
N ILE A 190 10.48 2.46 -23.00
CA ILE A 190 11.04 2.29 -21.66
C ILE A 190 12.37 1.53 -21.76
N ASN A 191 13.46 2.17 -21.32
CA ASN A 191 14.75 1.49 -21.20
C ASN A 191 14.83 0.75 -19.84
N PRO A 192 15.01 -0.58 -19.82
CA PRO A 192 14.99 -1.36 -18.59
C PRO A 192 16.09 -0.98 -17.58
N ARG A 193 17.18 -0.33 -18.01
CA ARG A 193 18.27 0.11 -17.12
C ARG A 193 18.09 1.54 -16.60
N LYS A 194 17.40 2.40 -17.33
CA LYS A 194 17.27 3.84 -17.00
C LYS A 194 15.91 4.20 -16.44
N ASN A 195 14.88 3.45 -16.80
CA ASN A 195 13.48 3.81 -16.58
C ASN A 195 12.73 2.84 -15.67
N VAL A 196 13.41 1.80 -15.16
CA VAL A 196 12.82 0.77 -14.30
C VAL A 196 13.71 0.59 -13.07
N LEU A 197 13.09 0.58 -11.89
CA LEU A 197 13.72 0.19 -10.63
C LEU A 197 12.83 -0.85 -9.94
N VAL A 198 13.39 -2.00 -9.60
CA VAL A 198 12.71 -3.00 -8.75
C VAL A 198 12.91 -2.65 -7.28
N THR A 199 11.88 -2.86 -6.47
CA THR A 199 11.83 -2.46 -5.06
C THR A 199 11.15 -3.53 -4.18
N VAL A 200 11.27 -3.39 -2.86
CA VAL A 200 10.62 -4.26 -1.87
C VAL A 200 9.13 -3.92 -1.76
N GLY A 201 8.38 -4.34 -2.77
CA GLY A 201 6.97 -4.03 -2.94
C GLY A 201 6.73 -2.55 -3.26
N ALA A 202 5.48 -2.20 -3.55
CA ALA A 202 5.11 -0.80 -3.76
C ALA A 202 5.39 0.10 -2.55
N TYR A 203 5.36 -0.44 -1.32
CA TYR A 203 5.77 0.29 -0.11
C TYR A 203 7.23 0.78 -0.21
N GLY A 204 8.14 -0.10 -0.64
CA GLY A 204 9.54 0.28 -0.86
C GLY A 204 9.70 1.27 -2.00
N ALA A 205 8.90 1.13 -3.07
CA ALA A 205 8.85 2.11 -4.16
C ALA A 205 8.42 3.51 -3.69
N LEU A 206 7.32 3.60 -2.93
CA LEU A 206 6.84 4.85 -2.34
C LEU A 206 7.93 5.48 -1.46
N PHE A 207 8.45 4.71 -0.50
CA PHE A 207 9.51 5.19 0.38
C PHE A 207 10.74 5.70 -0.39
N THR A 208 11.18 4.95 -1.40
CA THR A 208 12.31 5.35 -2.25
C THR A 208 12.03 6.66 -3.00
N ALA A 209 10.81 6.84 -3.50
CA ALA A 209 10.40 8.07 -4.19
C ALA A 209 10.37 9.28 -3.23
N PHE A 210 9.78 9.13 -2.04
CA PHE A 210 9.73 10.20 -1.03
C PHE A 210 11.13 10.62 -0.61
N GLN A 211 11.99 9.67 -0.22
CA GLN A 211 13.37 9.97 0.20
C GLN A 211 14.26 10.53 -0.91
N ALA A 212 13.91 10.29 -2.18
CA ALA A 212 14.69 10.78 -3.31
C ALA A 212 14.32 12.20 -3.74
N LEU A 213 13.08 12.64 -3.48
CA LEU A 213 12.50 13.83 -4.09
C LEU A 213 12.03 14.89 -3.11
N VAL A 214 11.55 14.49 -1.93
CA VAL A 214 11.01 15.40 -0.91
C VAL A 214 12.14 15.82 0.02
N ASP A 215 12.23 17.12 0.26
CA ASP A 215 13.22 17.73 1.14
C ASP A 215 12.54 18.62 2.20
N GLU A 216 13.34 19.16 3.12
CA GLU A 216 12.88 20.00 4.22
C GLU A 216 12.07 21.21 3.72
N GLY A 217 10.81 21.29 4.16
CA GLY A 217 9.89 22.39 3.85
C GLY A 217 9.15 22.27 2.53
N ASP A 218 9.44 21.26 1.70
CA ASP A 218 8.66 20.94 0.51
C ASP A 218 7.23 20.57 0.88
N GLU A 219 6.28 20.89 0.00
CA GLU A 219 4.87 20.51 0.14
C GLU A 219 4.57 19.28 -0.73
N VAL A 220 3.86 18.30 -0.17
CA VAL A 220 3.32 17.16 -0.92
C VAL A 220 1.80 17.20 -0.88
N ILE A 221 1.16 17.33 -2.05
CA ILE A 221 -0.29 17.29 -2.14
C ILE A 221 -0.77 15.83 -2.02
N ILE A 222 -1.68 15.58 -1.09
CA ILE A 222 -2.26 14.26 -0.80
C ILE A 222 -3.79 14.33 -0.94
N ILE A 223 -4.35 13.45 -1.77
CA ILE A 223 -5.80 13.37 -2.00
C ILE A 223 -6.44 12.46 -0.96
N GLU A 224 -7.40 12.96 -0.18
CA GLU A 224 -8.16 12.17 0.79
C GLU A 224 -9.43 11.55 0.18
N PRO A 225 -9.78 10.30 0.56
CA PRO A 225 -9.03 9.44 1.48
C PRO A 225 -7.77 8.86 0.82
N PHE A 226 -6.66 8.83 1.57
CA PHE A 226 -5.35 8.40 1.08
C PHE A 226 -4.90 7.08 1.71
N PHE A 227 -4.06 6.31 1.02
CA PHE A 227 -3.37 5.21 1.66
C PHE A 227 -2.43 5.75 2.75
N ASP A 228 -2.64 5.31 3.98
CA ASP A 228 -2.23 5.98 5.22
C ASP A 228 -0.74 6.33 5.28
N CYS A 229 0.13 5.54 4.63
CA CYS A 229 1.57 5.74 4.71
C CYS A 229 2.09 6.97 3.95
N TYR A 230 1.28 7.61 3.10
CA TYR A 230 1.72 8.79 2.35
C TYR A 230 2.06 9.97 3.28
N GLU A 231 1.28 10.16 4.34
CA GLU A 231 1.52 11.21 5.36
C GLU A 231 2.84 10.98 6.14
N PRO A 232 3.05 9.85 6.83
CA PRO A 232 4.28 9.64 7.58
C PRO A 232 5.53 9.56 6.69
N MET A 233 5.44 9.06 5.44
CA MET A 233 6.57 9.08 4.52
C MET A 233 6.95 10.52 4.09
N THR A 234 5.95 11.39 3.90
CA THR A 234 6.18 12.81 3.62
C THR A 234 6.87 13.48 4.81
N LEU A 235 6.36 13.27 6.03
CA LEU A 235 6.92 13.83 7.26
C LEU A 235 8.35 13.33 7.52
N MET A 236 8.60 12.04 7.33
CA MET A 236 9.94 11.44 7.52
C MET A 236 10.99 12.01 6.56
N ALA A 237 10.57 12.50 5.39
CA ALA A 237 11.43 13.15 4.41
C ALA A 237 11.62 14.66 4.66
N GLY A 238 11.04 15.23 5.73
CA GLY A 238 11.09 16.67 6.03
C GLY A 238 10.03 17.51 5.30
N GLY A 239 9.18 16.85 4.50
CA GLY A 239 8.10 17.49 3.78
C GLY A 239 6.88 17.79 4.65
N ARG A 240 6.01 18.66 4.14
CA ARG A 240 4.72 19.00 4.74
C ARG A 240 3.57 18.46 3.89
N PRO A 241 2.74 17.56 4.42
CA PRO A 241 1.51 17.14 3.77
C PRO A 241 0.55 18.32 3.56
N VAL A 242 -0.04 18.41 2.35
CA VAL A 242 -1.10 19.36 1.99
C VAL A 242 -2.29 18.57 1.48
N PHE A 243 -3.37 18.53 2.26
CA PHE A 243 -4.52 17.69 1.96
C PHE A 243 -5.56 18.39 1.08
N VAL A 244 -6.14 17.62 0.15
CA VAL A 244 -7.34 17.97 -0.62
C VAL A 244 -8.30 16.78 -0.54
N SER A 245 -9.55 17.01 -0.14
CA SER A 245 -10.50 15.93 0.09
C SER A 245 -11.48 15.78 -1.07
N LEU A 246 -11.63 14.56 -1.57
CA LEU A 246 -12.73 14.22 -2.47
C LEU A 246 -14.07 14.50 -1.77
N LYS A 247 -15.00 15.15 -2.48
CA LYS A 247 -16.31 15.49 -1.92
C LYS A 247 -17.34 14.43 -2.33
N PRO A 248 -17.95 13.71 -1.39
CA PRO A 248 -19.08 12.85 -1.71
C PRO A 248 -20.23 13.71 -2.26
N SER A 249 -20.85 13.24 -3.34
CA SER A 249 -22.09 13.80 -3.87
C SER A 249 -23.19 12.74 -3.73
N PRO A 250 -24.01 12.78 -2.66
CA PRO A 250 -25.04 11.77 -2.43
C PRO A 250 -26.02 11.66 -3.60
N THR A 251 -26.36 10.44 -3.97
CA THR A 251 -27.39 10.11 -4.95
C THR A 251 -28.79 10.28 -4.36
N ARG A 252 -29.82 10.18 -5.22
CA ARG A 252 -31.23 10.35 -4.81
C ARG A 252 -31.68 9.23 -3.87
N ASP A 253 -32.72 9.50 -3.09
CA ASP A 253 -33.32 8.53 -2.17
C ASP A 253 -33.61 7.18 -2.86
N GLY A 254 -33.02 6.10 -2.35
CA GLY A 254 -33.26 4.72 -2.78
C GLY A 254 -32.15 4.05 -3.60
N GLU A 255 -31.15 4.81 -4.08
CA GLU A 255 -29.98 4.25 -4.77
C GLU A 255 -28.75 4.19 -3.84
N LEU A 256 -27.80 3.30 -4.17
CA LEU A 256 -26.49 3.27 -3.52
C LEU A 256 -25.58 4.31 -4.18
N ASP A 257 -24.84 5.05 -3.36
CA ASP A 257 -23.84 6.00 -3.86
C ASP A 257 -22.70 5.29 -4.58
N SER A 258 -22.16 5.92 -5.61
CA SER A 258 -20.99 5.42 -6.32
C SER A 258 -19.75 6.25 -5.97
N CYS A 259 -18.58 5.62 -5.86
CA CYS A 259 -17.35 6.39 -5.66
C CYS A 259 -16.93 7.22 -6.89
N SER A 260 -17.59 7.03 -8.05
CA SER A 260 -17.43 7.91 -9.22
C SER A 260 -17.91 9.32 -8.91
N ASP A 261 -18.91 9.45 -8.03
CA ASP A 261 -19.56 10.71 -7.68
C ASP A 261 -18.78 11.47 -6.60
N TRP A 262 -17.72 10.88 -6.06
CA TRP A 262 -16.77 11.55 -5.21
C TRP A 262 -15.87 12.43 -6.06
N GLN A 263 -16.15 13.74 -6.04
CA GLN A 263 -15.53 14.70 -6.95
C GLN A 263 -14.23 15.26 -6.39
N LEU A 264 -13.23 15.39 -7.26
CA LEU A 264 -12.06 16.22 -7.02
C LEU A 264 -12.35 17.64 -7.49
N ASP A 265 -12.66 18.53 -6.56
CA ASP A 265 -13.01 19.92 -6.90
C ASP A 265 -11.82 20.65 -7.56
N PRO A 266 -11.96 21.17 -8.79
CA PRO A 266 -10.85 21.81 -9.50
C PRO A 266 -10.30 23.05 -8.81
N VAL A 267 -11.16 23.82 -8.13
CA VAL A 267 -10.78 25.08 -7.48
C VAL A 267 -10.01 24.77 -6.19
N GLU A 268 -10.52 23.85 -5.37
CA GLU A 268 -9.86 23.40 -4.16
C GLU A 268 -8.51 22.77 -4.49
N LEU A 269 -8.44 21.89 -5.49
CA LEU A 269 -7.18 21.28 -5.91
C LEU A 269 -6.17 22.34 -6.37
N ALA A 270 -6.55 23.24 -7.28
CA ALA A 270 -5.66 24.29 -7.76
C ALA A 270 -5.14 25.18 -6.62
N SER A 271 -5.98 25.45 -5.61
CA SER A 271 -5.59 26.24 -4.43
C SER A 271 -4.49 25.61 -3.56
N LYS A 272 -4.26 24.29 -3.68
CA LYS A 272 -3.21 23.58 -2.93
C LYS A 272 -1.84 23.69 -3.57
N PHE A 273 -1.75 24.06 -4.85
CA PHE A 273 -0.48 24.23 -5.52
C PHE A 273 0.16 25.56 -5.13
N THR A 274 1.41 25.49 -4.68
CA THR A 274 2.23 26.65 -4.32
C THR A 274 3.62 26.52 -4.96
N SER A 275 4.46 27.54 -4.80
CA SER A 275 5.86 27.46 -5.23
C SER A 275 6.70 26.45 -4.44
N ARG A 276 6.18 25.90 -3.33
CA ARG A 276 6.83 24.86 -2.53
C ARG A 276 6.31 23.46 -2.83
N THR A 277 5.28 23.32 -3.67
CA THR A 277 4.76 22.00 -4.03
C THR A 277 5.82 21.22 -4.81
N LYS A 278 6.31 20.15 -4.21
CA LYS A 278 7.31 19.27 -4.81
C LYS A 278 6.66 18.14 -5.60
N ALA A 279 5.66 17.52 -4.97
CA ALA A 279 5.00 16.35 -5.51
C ALA A 279 3.50 16.35 -5.21
N LEU A 280 2.76 15.62 -6.04
CA LEU A 280 1.39 15.19 -5.78
C LEU A 280 1.36 13.66 -5.79
N ILE A 281 0.77 13.03 -4.77
CA ILE A 281 0.52 11.59 -4.75
C ILE A 281 -0.89 11.31 -5.29
N LEU A 282 -0.96 10.52 -6.34
CA LEU A 282 -2.21 10.07 -6.96
C LEU A 282 -2.31 8.55 -6.80
N ASN A 283 -3.40 8.06 -6.22
CA ASN A 283 -3.66 6.64 -6.09
C ASN A 283 -4.92 6.24 -6.87
N THR A 284 -4.73 5.50 -7.96
CA THR A 284 -5.82 5.05 -8.83
C THR A 284 -5.52 3.65 -9.40
N PRO A 285 -6.42 2.66 -9.22
CA PRO A 285 -7.62 2.69 -8.37
C PRO A 285 -7.32 2.92 -6.88
N SER A 286 -8.15 3.73 -6.22
CA SER A 286 -7.92 4.24 -4.86
C SER A 286 -8.15 3.19 -3.77
N ASN A 287 -7.28 3.17 -2.75
CA ASN A 287 -7.52 2.56 -1.44
C ASN A 287 -7.62 3.69 -0.39
N PRO A 288 -8.73 3.82 0.35
CA PRO A 288 -9.78 2.82 0.60
C PRO A 288 -11.02 2.87 -0.32
N LEU A 289 -11.18 3.96 -1.09
CA LEU A 289 -12.47 4.31 -1.69
C LEU A 289 -12.89 3.41 -2.87
N GLY A 290 -11.93 2.84 -3.60
CA GLY A 290 -12.18 2.07 -4.83
C GLY A 290 -12.46 2.93 -6.06
N LYS A 291 -12.25 4.25 -5.98
CA LYS A 291 -12.42 5.17 -7.11
C LYS A 291 -11.37 4.91 -8.19
N VAL A 292 -11.83 4.78 -9.44
CA VAL A 292 -10.98 4.82 -10.64
C VAL A 292 -11.08 6.23 -11.21
N PHE A 293 -9.96 6.95 -11.26
CA PHE A 293 -9.95 8.33 -11.73
C PHE A 293 -10.27 8.38 -13.23
N SER A 294 -11.21 9.24 -13.59
CA SER A 294 -11.60 9.47 -14.97
C SER A 294 -10.51 10.20 -15.74
N ARG A 295 -10.50 10.09 -17.07
CA ARG A 295 -9.60 10.86 -17.94
C ARG A 295 -9.67 12.36 -17.65
N ALA A 296 -10.86 12.92 -17.42
CA ALA A 296 -11.03 14.35 -17.14
C ALA A 296 -10.37 14.76 -15.82
N GLU A 297 -10.49 13.96 -14.76
CA GLU A 297 -9.82 14.22 -13.49
C GLU A 297 -8.29 14.07 -13.62
N LEU A 298 -7.82 13.10 -14.40
CA LEU A 298 -6.39 12.93 -14.66
C LEU A 298 -5.82 14.08 -15.50
N GLU A 299 -6.57 14.60 -16.47
CA GLU A 299 -6.18 15.78 -17.27
C GLU A 299 -6.15 17.06 -16.41
N LEU A 300 -7.07 17.21 -15.46
CA LEU A 300 -7.03 18.26 -14.44
C LEU A 300 -5.72 18.18 -13.63
N VAL A 301 -5.43 17.01 -13.04
CA VAL A 301 -4.19 16.80 -12.26
C VAL A 301 -2.95 17.03 -13.13
N ALA A 302 -2.94 16.52 -14.36
CA ALA A 302 -1.83 16.68 -15.30
C ALA A 302 -1.57 18.15 -15.61
N SER A 303 -2.62 18.92 -15.92
CA SER A 303 -2.50 20.34 -16.25
C SER A 303 -1.90 21.16 -15.10
N LEU A 304 -2.34 20.90 -13.87
CA LEU A 304 -1.82 21.59 -12.68
C LEU A 304 -0.37 21.18 -12.38
N CYS A 305 -0.04 19.89 -12.48
CA CYS A 305 1.34 19.42 -12.33
C CYS A 305 2.28 20.02 -13.39
N GLN A 306 1.81 20.21 -14.62
CA GLN A 306 2.58 20.86 -15.68
C GLN A 306 2.74 22.36 -15.42
N GLN A 307 1.66 23.05 -15.07
CA GLN A 307 1.65 24.49 -14.79
C GLN A 307 2.61 24.86 -13.64
N HIS A 308 2.68 24.04 -12.60
CA HIS A 308 3.47 24.30 -11.40
C HIS A 308 4.82 23.56 -11.35
N ASP A 309 5.19 22.85 -12.42
CA ASP A 309 6.37 21.99 -12.49
C ASP A 309 6.49 20.97 -11.33
N VAL A 310 5.38 20.32 -11.00
CA VAL A 310 5.28 19.34 -9.92
C VAL A 310 5.49 17.93 -10.44
N VAL A 311 6.10 17.05 -9.62
CA VAL A 311 6.21 15.61 -9.89
C VAL A 311 4.93 14.89 -9.45
N CYS A 312 4.38 14.04 -10.30
CA CYS A 312 3.30 13.12 -9.93
C CYS A 312 3.90 11.78 -9.48
N ILE A 313 3.63 11.36 -8.25
CA ILE A 313 3.87 9.98 -7.81
C ILE A 313 2.54 9.25 -7.97
N ALA A 314 2.47 8.35 -8.95
CA ALA A 314 1.26 7.59 -9.28
C ALA A 314 1.34 6.18 -8.70
N ASP A 315 0.57 5.92 -7.65
CA ASP A 315 0.39 4.60 -7.05
C ASP A 315 -0.73 3.84 -7.78
N GLU A 316 -0.34 2.93 -8.68
CA GLU A 316 -1.22 2.20 -9.60
C GLU A 316 -1.27 0.70 -9.28
N VAL A 317 -1.03 0.30 -8.02
CA VAL A 317 -0.94 -1.12 -7.60
C VAL A 317 -2.19 -1.95 -7.89
N TYR A 318 -3.34 -1.28 -8.08
CA TYR A 318 -4.63 -1.91 -8.36
C TYR A 318 -5.06 -1.81 -9.83
N GLN A 319 -4.19 -1.40 -10.75
CA GLN A 319 -4.54 -1.13 -12.16
C GLN A 319 -5.32 -2.24 -12.89
N TRP A 320 -5.16 -3.49 -12.47
CA TRP A 320 -5.82 -4.66 -13.06
C TRP A 320 -7.22 -4.95 -12.50
N LEU A 321 -7.60 -4.26 -11.43
CA LEU A 321 -8.84 -4.45 -10.71
C LEU A 321 -9.73 -3.24 -10.92
N VAL A 322 -10.35 -3.24 -12.09
CA VAL A 322 -11.36 -2.29 -12.52
C VAL A 322 -12.63 -3.06 -12.86
N TYR A 323 -13.79 -2.55 -12.49
CA TYR A 323 -15.07 -3.24 -12.58
C TYR A 323 -16.02 -2.51 -13.52
N ASP A 324 -17.15 -3.13 -13.86
CA ASP A 324 -18.26 -2.52 -14.62
C ASP A 324 -17.85 -1.91 -15.98
N GLY A 325 -16.78 -2.41 -16.59
CA GLY A 325 -16.25 -1.92 -17.86
C GLY A 325 -15.45 -0.61 -17.77
N TYR A 326 -15.21 -0.08 -16.57
CA TYR A 326 -14.26 1.01 -16.36
C TYR A 326 -12.85 0.58 -16.77
N GLN A 327 -12.05 1.54 -17.21
CA GLN A 327 -10.67 1.31 -17.64
C GLN A 327 -9.71 2.09 -16.77
N HIS A 328 -8.61 1.45 -16.39
CA HIS A 328 -7.48 2.15 -15.79
C HIS A 328 -6.78 3.01 -16.84
N VAL A 329 -6.54 4.28 -16.50
CA VAL A 329 -5.74 5.19 -17.32
C VAL A 329 -4.56 5.64 -16.48
N SER A 330 -3.36 5.24 -16.88
CA SER A 330 -2.14 5.71 -16.22
C SER A 330 -1.89 7.17 -16.56
N ILE A 331 -1.71 8.03 -15.56
CA ILE A 331 -1.48 9.47 -15.79
C ILE A 331 -0.19 9.72 -16.59
N ALA A 332 0.80 8.83 -16.45
CA ALA A 332 2.06 8.87 -17.21
C ALA A 332 1.87 8.73 -18.73
N SER A 333 0.74 8.18 -19.20
CA SER A 333 0.38 8.07 -20.62
C SER A 333 -0.22 9.35 -21.21
N LEU A 334 -0.59 10.32 -20.37
CA LEU A 334 -1.13 11.60 -20.85
C LEU A 334 -0.04 12.46 -21.49
N PRO A 335 -0.38 13.32 -22.46
CA PRO A 335 0.59 14.17 -23.14
C PRO A 335 1.45 14.98 -22.17
N GLY A 336 2.77 14.83 -22.26
CA GLY A 336 3.74 15.56 -21.44
C GLY A 336 3.83 15.11 -19.98
N MET A 337 3.21 13.99 -19.58
CA MET A 337 3.21 13.54 -18.18
C MET A 337 4.30 12.51 -17.85
N TRP A 338 4.76 11.67 -18.79
CA TRP A 338 5.86 10.72 -18.57
C TRP A 338 7.07 11.38 -17.89
N ASP A 339 7.42 12.55 -18.39
CA ASP A 339 8.57 13.33 -17.99
C ASP A 339 8.54 13.81 -16.52
N ARG A 340 7.38 13.80 -15.88
CA ARG A 340 7.20 14.24 -14.49
C ARG A 340 6.47 13.22 -13.63
N THR A 341 6.39 11.97 -14.06
CA THR A 341 5.64 10.93 -13.34
C THR A 341 6.54 9.78 -12.92
N LEU A 342 6.36 9.32 -11.68
CA LEU A 342 6.83 8.03 -11.20
C LEU A 342 5.62 7.10 -11.05
N THR A 343 5.55 6.05 -11.86
CA THR A 343 4.45 5.07 -11.82
C THR A 343 4.86 3.87 -10.98
N ILE A 344 4.09 3.53 -9.96
CA ILE A 344 4.39 2.49 -8.97
C ILE A 344 3.44 1.30 -9.14
N GLY A 345 3.99 0.09 -9.15
CA GLY A 345 3.23 -1.15 -9.17
C GLY A 345 3.69 -2.17 -8.13
N SER A 346 2.87 -3.21 -7.92
CA SER A 346 3.09 -4.24 -6.91
C SER A 346 2.74 -5.63 -7.44
N ALA A 347 3.72 -6.52 -7.51
CA ALA A 347 3.49 -7.92 -7.90
C ALA A 347 2.50 -8.60 -6.97
N GLY A 348 2.56 -8.29 -5.68
CA GLY A 348 1.67 -8.90 -4.69
C GLY A 348 0.20 -8.53 -4.85
N LYS A 349 -0.10 -7.38 -5.48
CA LYS A 349 -1.47 -6.96 -5.81
C LYS A 349 -1.88 -7.41 -7.20
N THR A 350 -0.91 -7.52 -8.12
CA THR A 350 -1.10 -8.03 -9.48
C THR A 350 -1.41 -9.53 -9.51
N PHE A 351 -0.70 -10.34 -8.72
CA PHE A 351 -0.78 -11.82 -8.77
C PHE A 351 -1.32 -12.43 -7.49
N SER A 352 -2.02 -11.65 -6.64
CA SER A 352 -2.60 -12.12 -5.38
C SER A 352 -1.61 -12.76 -4.40
N ALA A 353 -0.32 -12.43 -4.52
CA ALA A 353 0.78 -12.98 -3.73
C ALA A 353 1.41 -11.89 -2.83
N THR A 354 0.61 -11.29 -1.95
CA THR A 354 1.02 -10.09 -1.18
C THR A 354 2.30 -10.27 -0.34
N GLY A 355 2.59 -11.51 0.08
CA GLY A 355 3.80 -11.88 0.83
C GLY A 355 5.10 -11.86 0.01
N TRP A 356 5.05 -11.83 -1.32
CA TRP A 356 6.26 -11.80 -2.16
C TRP A 356 7.03 -10.47 -2.07
N LYS A 357 6.34 -9.38 -1.74
CA LYS A 357 6.96 -8.05 -1.55
C LYS A 357 7.91 -7.64 -2.68
N VAL A 358 7.49 -7.84 -3.94
CA VAL A 358 8.15 -7.29 -5.13
C VAL A 358 7.29 -6.17 -5.72
N GLY A 359 7.92 -5.04 -6.03
CA GLY A 359 7.27 -3.90 -6.68
C GLY A 359 8.24 -3.18 -7.59
N TRP A 360 7.78 -2.15 -8.28
CA TRP A 360 8.62 -1.41 -9.22
C TRP A 360 8.22 0.06 -9.31
N VAL A 361 9.16 0.87 -9.79
CA VAL A 361 8.94 2.24 -10.24
C VAL A 361 9.29 2.34 -11.71
N LEU A 362 8.39 2.92 -12.51
CA LEU A 362 8.62 3.31 -13.89
C LEU A 362 8.67 4.83 -13.98
N GLY A 363 9.61 5.38 -14.74
CA GLY A 363 9.66 6.82 -14.96
C GLY A 363 10.86 7.29 -15.77
N PRO A 364 11.01 8.60 -15.96
CA PRO A 364 12.07 9.16 -16.78
C PRO A 364 13.41 9.05 -16.05
N GLY A 365 14.49 8.76 -16.80
CA GLY A 365 15.82 8.55 -16.22
C GLY A 365 16.34 9.72 -15.38
N ARG A 366 15.85 10.94 -15.64
CA ARG A 366 16.20 12.13 -14.84
C ARG A 366 15.66 12.07 -13.40
N LEU A 367 14.54 11.39 -13.17
CA LEU A 367 14.00 11.17 -11.82
C LEU A 367 14.58 9.88 -11.23
N LEU A 368 14.59 8.79 -12.02
CA LEU A 368 15.02 7.46 -11.58
C LEU A 368 16.45 7.42 -11.06
N LYS A 369 17.37 8.25 -11.58
CA LYS A 369 18.74 8.33 -11.05
C LYS A 369 18.81 8.70 -9.56
N HIS A 370 17.86 9.49 -9.06
CA HIS A 370 17.78 9.86 -7.65
C HIS A 370 17.25 8.70 -6.81
N LEU A 371 16.24 7.98 -7.32
CA LEU A 371 15.72 6.78 -6.68
C LEU A 371 16.78 5.67 -6.62
N HIS A 372 17.59 5.50 -7.67
CA HIS A 372 18.74 4.58 -7.66
C HIS A 372 19.74 4.92 -6.54
N THR A 373 19.96 6.23 -6.29
CA THR A 373 20.85 6.70 -5.22
C THR A 373 20.32 6.33 -3.84
N VAL A 374 19.01 6.46 -3.61
CA VAL A 374 18.38 5.99 -2.36
C VAL A 374 18.47 4.47 -2.26
N HIS A 375 18.11 3.76 -3.33
CA HIS A 375 18.08 2.29 -3.35
C HIS A 375 19.43 1.66 -3.01
N GLN A 376 20.51 2.10 -3.67
CA GLN A 376 21.85 1.58 -3.44
C GLN A 376 22.40 1.88 -2.04
N ASN A 377 21.91 2.93 -1.37
CA ASN A 377 22.33 3.32 -0.01
C ASN A 377 21.35 2.88 1.09
N SER A 378 20.34 2.09 0.75
CA SER A 378 19.39 1.53 1.69
C SER A 378 19.47 0.01 1.71
N ILE A 379 18.94 -0.63 0.68
CA ILE A 379 18.86 -2.10 0.59
C ILE A 379 19.81 -2.71 -0.44
N PHE A 380 20.27 -1.92 -1.40
CA PHE A 380 21.15 -2.27 -2.52
C PHE A 380 20.59 -3.32 -3.50
N HIS A 381 20.07 -4.46 -3.02
CA HIS A 381 19.52 -5.54 -3.83
C HIS A 381 18.10 -5.90 -3.36
N CYS A 382 17.26 -6.35 -4.29
CA CYS A 382 16.02 -7.08 -3.98
C CYS A 382 16.24 -8.60 -4.10
N PRO A 383 15.42 -9.45 -3.45
CA PRO A 383 15.55 -10.90 -3.54
C PRO A 383 15.46 -11.42 -4.99
N THR A 384 16.48 -12.15 -5.45
CA THR A 384 16.61 -12.58 -6.85
C THR A 384 15.49 -13.53 -7.28
N GLN A 385 15.18 -14.55 -6.48
CA GLN A 385 14.21 -15.60 -6.82
C GLN A 385 12.78 -15.07 -6.94
N ALA A 386 12.36 -14.21 -6.01
CA ALA A 386 11.05 -13.58 -6.07
C ALA A 386 10.91 -12.69 -7.33
N GLN A 387 11.98 -12.03 -7.75
CA GLN A 387 11.98 -11.27 -9.00
C GLN A 387 11.89 -12.15 -10.24
N ALA A 388 12.56 -13.31 -10.24
CA ALA A 388 12.44 -14.28 -11.32
C ALA A 388 11.01 -14.83 -11.45
N ALA A 389 10.37 -15.18 -10.33
CA ALA A 389 8.98 -15.62 -10.29
C ALA A 389 8.02 -14.59 -10.90
N VAL A 390 8.21 -13.31 -10.56
CA VAL A 390 7.41 -12.20 -11.10
C VAL A 390 7.70 -11.98 -12.58
N ALA A 391 8.94 -12.17 -13.04
CA ALA A 391 9.28 -12.04 -14.46
C ALA A 391 8.51 -13.09 -15.29
N GLU A 392 8.60 -14.36 -14.88
CA GLU A 392 7.89 -15.47 -15.53
C GLU A 392 6.36 -15.31 -15.47
N SER A 393 5.83 -14.83 -14.34
CA SER A 393 4.39 -14.53 -14.21
C SER A 393 3.92 -13.44 -15.19
N PHE A 394 4.73 -12.39 -15.41
CA PHE A 394 4.41 -11.36 -16.41
C PHE A 394 4.62 -11.84 -17.84
N GLU A 395 5.59 -12.71 -18.11
CA GLU A 395 5.77 -13.33 -19.43
C GLU A 395 4.53 -14.16 -19.79
N TRP A 396 4.01 -14.94 -18.82
CA TRP A 396 2.77 -15.67 -18.98
C TRP A 396 1.59 -14.74 -19.27
N GLU A 397 1.39 -13.68 -18.47
CA GLU A 397 0.30 -12.72 -18.71
C GLU A 397 0.44 -11.97 -20.04
N GLN A 398 1.66 -11.58 -20.43
CA GLN A 398 1.89 -10.90 -21.71
C GLN A 398 1.49 -11.77 -22.89
N LEU A 399 1.73 -13.09 -22.84
CA LEU A 399 1.34 -14.03 -23.88
C LEU A 399 -0.18 -14.19 -23.98
N HIS A 400 -0.88 -14.13 -22.85
CA HIS A 400 -2.33 -14.30 -22.75
C HIS A 400 -3.11 -12.98 -22.72
N PHE A 401 -2.44 -11.84 -22.89
CA PHE A 401 -3.01 -10.53 -22.61
C PHE A 401 -4.32 -10.28 -23.35
N GLY A 402 -5.38 -9.97 -22.60
CA GLY A 402 -6.73 -9.72 -23.11
C GLY A 402 -7.52 -10.98 -23.51
N GLN A 403 -6.94 -12.17 -23.41
CA GLN A 403 -7.65 -13.43 -23.66
C GLN A 403 -8.51 -13.81 -22.44
N PRO A 404 -9.64 -14.52 -22.62
CA PRO A 404 -10.48 -15.00 -21.51
C PRO A 404 -9.77 -15.93 -20.52
N SER A 405 -8.65 -16.55 -20.92
CA SER A 405 -7.82 -17.39 -20.08
C SER A 405 -6.82 -16.63 -19.20
N SER A 406 -6.57 -15.35 -19.47
CA SER A 406 -5.61 -14.55 -18.68
C SER A 406 -6.09 -14.32 -17.26
N TYR A 407 -5.16 -14.26 -16.30
CA TYR A 407 -5.48 -13.97 -14.92
C TYR A 407 -6.05 -12.56 -14.78
N PHE A 408 -5.52 -11.59 -15.53
CA PHE A 408 -6.01 -10.22 -15.48
C PHE A 408 -7.50 -10.11 -15.86
N VAL A 409 -8.00 -10.94 -16.79
CA VAL A 409 -9.43 -10.98 -17.11
C VAL A 409 -10.22 -11.80 -16.08
N GLN A 410 -9.76 -13.01 -15.75
CA GLN A 410 -10.52 -13.91 -14.87
C GLN A 410 -10.65 -13.37 -13.44
N PHE A 411 -9.55 -12.85 -12.91
CA PHE A 411 -9.50 -12.36 -11.54
C PHE A 411 -10.31 -11.08 -11.35
N GLN A 412 -10.29 -10.20 -12.35
CA GLN A 412 -11.14 -9.00 -12.39
C GLN A 412 -12.63 -9.37 -12.33
N GLN A 413 -13.07 -10.31 -13.17
CA GLN A 413 -14.46 -10.78 -13.18
C GLN A 413 -14.86 -11.51 -11.88
N ALA A 414 -13.97 -12.34 -11.34
CA ALA A 414 -14.22 -13.03 -10.07
C ALA A 414 -14.36 -12.04 -8.91
N SER A 415 -13.44 -11.08 -8.81
CA SER A 415 -13.47 -10.04 -7.79
C SER A 415 -14.72 -9.16 -7.88
N GLN A 416 -15.20 -8.88 -9.10
CA GLN A 416 -16.46 -8.15 -9.30
C GLN A 416 -17.66 -8.93 -8.74
N ARG A 417 -17.72 -10.25 -8.94
CA ARG A 417 -18.79 -11.08 -8.34
C ARG A 417 -18.74 -11.05 -6.82
N SER A 418 -17.54 -11.14 -6.23
CA SER A 418 -17.36 -11.04 -4.78
C SER A 418 -17.78 -9.66 -4.25
N ARG A 419 -17.44 -8.58 -4.96
CA ARG A 419 -17.91 -7.22 -4.65
C ARG A 419 -19.43 -7.15 -4.60
N ASP A 420 -20.10 -7.62 -5.66
CA ASP A 420 -21.57 -7.56 -5.77
C ASP A 420 -22.25 -8.40 -4.68
N HIS A 421 -21.66 -9.55 -4.34
CA HIS A 421 -22.12 -10.39 -3.23
C HIS A 421 -22.01 -9.63 -1.90
N VAL A 422 -20.81 -9.14 -1.55
CA VAL A 422 -20.59 -8.41 -0.28
C VAL A 422 -21.48 -7.18 -0.18
N MET A 423 -21.62 -6.40 -1.25
CA MET A 423 -22.51 -5.23 -1.25
C MET A 423 -23.95 -5.59 -0.93
N ARG A 424 -24.50 -6.66 -1.51
CA ARG A 424 -25.87 -7.12 -1.20
C ARG A 424 -25.98 -7.61 0.25
N SER A 425 -25.00 -8.37 0.73
CA SER A 425 -25.02 -8.91 2.09
C SER A 425 -24.97 -7.80 3.15
N LEU A 426 -24.11 -6.79 2.99
CA LEU A 426 -24.00 -5.67 3.94
C LEU A 426 -25.30 -4.85 4.06
N GLN A 427 -26.03 -4.66 2.96
CA GLN A 427 -27.32 -3.95 2.98
C GLN A 427 -28.36 -4.63 3.88
N SER A 428 -28.26 -5.95 4.10
CA SER A 428 -29.21 -6.70 4.92
C SER A 428 -29.25 -6.28 6.40
N VAL A 429 -28.23 -5.56 6.87
CA VAL A 429 -28.08 -5.07 8.25
C VAL A 429 -28.04 -3.54 8.34
N GLY A 430 -28.51 -2.85 7.30
CA GLY A 430 -28.60 -1.38 7.28
C GLY A 430 -27.29 -0.64 7.01
N LEU A 431 -26.23 -1.34 6.63
CA LEU A 431 -25.02 -0.70 6.09
C LEU A 431 -25.28 -0.24 4.65
N ARG A 432 -24.73 0.91 4.25
CA ARG A 432 -24.92 1.47 2.90
C ARG A 432 -23.59 1.50 2.12
N PRO A 433 -23.26 0.43 1.36
CA PRO A 433 -22.04 0.38 0.57
C PRO A 433 -21.97 1.48 -0.48
N ILE A 434 -20.79 2.06 -0.65
CA ILE A 434 -20.45 2.91 -1.79
C ILE A 434 -19.86 2.01 -2.87
N ILE A 435 -20.45 2.03 -4.08
CA ILE A 435 -20.06 1.14 -5.19
C ILE A 435 -18.63 1.49 -5.66
N PRO A 436 -17.64 0.59 -5.52
CA PRO A 436 -16.29 0.82 -6.03
C PRO A 436 -16.19 0.48 -7.52
N GLN A 437 -15.46 1.29 -8.31
CA GLN A 437 -15.09 0.92 -9.68
C GLN A 437 -13.80 0.11 -9.76
N GLY A 438 -13.07 -0.06 -8.65
CA GLY A 438 -11.84 -0.83 -8.62
C GLY A 438 -11.28 -1.10 -7.23
N SER A 439 -10.03 -1.55 -7.17
CA SER A 439 -9.31 -1.96 -5.95
C SER A 439 -9.83 -3.25 -5.30
N TYR A 440 -9.30 -3.61 -4.12
CA TYR A 440 -9.82 -4.72 -3.30
C TYR A 440 -10.99 -4.33 -2.38
N PHE A 441 -11.36 -3.05 -2.36
CA PHE A 441 -12.08 -2.46 -1.26
C PHE A 441 -13.34 -1.75 -1.71
N LEU A 442 -14.34 -1.81 -0.84
CA LEU A 442 -15.45 -0.86 -0.80
C LEU A 442 -15.43 -0.20 0.57
N ILE A 443 -16.01 0.99 0.65
CA ILE A 443 -16.39 1.60 1.92
C ILE A 443 -17.90 1.52 2.07
N THR A 444 -18.39 1.52 3.31
CA THR A 444 -19.81 1.56 3.61
C THR A 444 -20.10 2.67 4.61
N ASP A 445 -21.16 3.43 4.34
CA ASP A 445 -21.64 4.50 5.19
C ASP A 445 -22.37 3.90 6.40
N ILE A 446 -22.00 4.37 7.59
CA ILE A 446 -22.57 3.96 8.87
C ILE A 446 -23.31 5.11 9.59
N SER A 447 -23.65 6.19 8.89
CA SER A 447 -24.32 7.38 9.45
C SER A 447 -25.67 7.05 10.09
N GLU A 448 -26.44 6.15 9.49
CA GLU A 448 -27.72 5.72 10.07
C GLU A 448 -27.50 4.99 11.41
N LEU A 449 -26.51 4.09 11.46
CA LEU A 449 -26.12 3.40 12.69
C LEU A 449 -25.54 4.37 13.71
N LYS A 450 -24.77 5.39 13.28
CA LYS A 450 -24.27 6.47 14.12
C LYS A 450 -25.40 7.26 14.78
N SER A 451 -26.47 7.53 14.05
CA SER A 451 -27.64 8.20 14.60
C SER A 451 -28.42 7.32 15.59
N LYS A 452 -28.48 6.00 15.35
CA LYS A 452 -29.22 5.04 16.19
C LYS A 452 -28.44 4.58 17.42
N MET A 453 -27.11 4.57 17.34
CA MET A 453 -26.19 4.10 18.38
C MET A 453 -25.02 5.08 18.60
N PRO A 454 -25.28 6.36 18.96
CA PRO A 454 -24.22 7.37 19.08
C PRO A 454 -23.23 7.10 20.23
N ASP A 455 -23.71 6.42 21.29
CA ASP A 455 -23.03 6.28 22.57
C ASP A 455 -22.16 5.01 22.66
N LEU A 456 -21.39 4.72 21.62
CA LEU A 456 -20.40 3.63 21.66
C LEU A 456 -19.20 4.01 22.54
N PRO A 457 -18.66 3.08 23.34
CA PRO A 457 -17.51 3.35 24.21
C PRO A 457 -16.24 3.60 23.38
N GLY A 458 -15.37 4.49 23.88
CA GLY A 458 -14.07 4.77 23.30
C GLY A 458 -13.35 5.90 24.04
N ALA A 459 -12.13 6.21 23.61
CA ALA A 459 -11.38 7.34 24.15
C ALA A 459 -12.05 8.67 23.81
N THR A 460 -11.72 9.72 24.56
CA THR A 460 -12.12 11.10 24.22
C THR A 460 -11.58 11.45 22.82
N ASP A 461 -12.43 12.08 22.00
CA ASP A 461 -12.14 12.45 20.60
C ASP A 461 -11.85 11.28 19.65
N GLU A 462 -12.11 10.03 20.06
CA GLU A 462 -12.01 8.88 19.17
C GLU A 462 -13.11 8.92 18.09
N PRO A 463 -12.74 8.88 16.79
CA PRO A 463 -13.69 8.86 15.68
C PRO A 463 -14.76 7.75 15.84
N TYR A 464 -16.00 8.05 15.47
CA TYR A 464 -17.11 7.11 15.65
C TYR A 464 -16.88 5.78 14.92
N ASP A 465 -16.39 5.79 13.68
CA ASP A 465 -16.06 4.60 12.91
C ASP A 465 -15.07 3.66 13.63
N SER A 466 -14.08 4.21 14.33
CA SER A 466 -13.11 3.41 15.11
C SER A 466 -13.80 2.70 16.27
N ARG A 467 -14.66 3.40 17.01
CA ARG A 467 -15.50 2.83 18.08
C ARG A 467 -16.47 1.78 17.51
N PHE A 468 -17.05 2.06 16.35
CA PHE A 468 -17.98 1.17 15.67
C PHE A 468 -17.30 -0.13 15.21
N VAL A 469 -16.10 -0.06 14.61
CA VAL A 469 -15.35 -1.25 14.21
C VAL A 469 -14.99 -2.12 15.42
N LYS A 470 -14.56 -1.50 16.54
CA LYS A 470 -14.30 -2.23 17.80
C LYS A 470 -15.56 -2.94 18.31
N TRP A 471 -16.70 -2.25 18.28
CA TRP A 471 -17.98 -2.84 18.65
C TRP A 471 -18.39 -3.98 17.70
N MET A 472 -18.24 -3.80 16.39
CA MET A 472 -18.63 -4.77 15.38
C MET A 472 -17.79 -6.05 15.46
N ILE A 473 -16.48 -5.94 15.72
CA ILE A 473 -15.62 -7.09 15.96
C ILE A 473 -16.11 -7.88 17.17
N LYS A 474 -16.25 -7.22 18.32
CA LYS A 474 -16.61 -7.88 19.59
C LYS A 474 -18.02 -8.47 19.61
N ASN A 475 -18.99 -7.79 19.01
CA ASN A 475 -20.40 -8.15 19.14
C ASN A 475 -20.93 -8.91 17.92
N LYS A 476 -20.39 -8.65 16.72
CA LYS A 476 -20.87 -9.23 15.47
C LYS A 476 -19.88 -10.20 14.84
N GLY A 477 -18.64 -10.26 15.34
CA GLY A 477 -17.61 -11.15 14.82
C GLY A 477 -17.21 -10.83 13.38
N LEU A 478 -17.29 -9.55 12.99
CA LEU A 478 -16.95 -9.06 11.65
C LEU A 478 -15.83 -8.02 11.75
N GLY A 479 -14.71 -8.28 11.09
CA GLY A 479 -13.58 -7.36 10.99
C GLY A 479 -13.72 -6.37 9.84
N ALA A 480 -13.45 -5.10 10.09
CA ALA A 480 -13.36 -4.03 9.10
C ALA A 480 -12.27 -3.03 9.51
N ILE A 481 -12.09 -1.97 8.74
CA ILE A 481 -11.11 -0.92 9.05
C ILE A 481 -11.83 0.44 9.06
N PRO A 482 -11.68 1.27 10.11
CA PRO A 482 -12.29 2.60 10.12
C PRO A 482 -11.65 3.46 9.05
N VAL A 483 -12.46 4.24 8.32
CA VAL A 483 -11.95 5.04 7.20
C VAL A 483 -11.21 6.29 7.70
N SER A 484 -11.47 6.74 8.93
CA SER A 484 -10.80 7.88 9.55
C SER A 484 -9.26 7.76 9.61
N ILE A 485 -8.68 6.55 9.53
CA ILE A 485 -7.22 6.39 9.46
C ILE A 485 -6.62 6.82 8.10
N PHE A 486 -7.46 6.91 7.06
CA PHE A 486 -7.10 7.36 5.71
C PHE A 486 -7.35 8.87 5.51
N TYR A 487 -7.64 9.58 6.59
CA TYR A 487 -7.81 11.03 6.64
C TYR A 487 -6.80 11.65 7.61
N SER A 488 -6.39 12.87 7.27
CA SER A 488 -5.58 13.72 8.13
C SER A 488 -6.31 14.00 9.44
N ALA A 489 -5.54 14.15 10.53
CA ALA A 489 -6.09 14.35 11.87
C ALA A 489 -7.19 15.46 11.93
N PRO A 490 -7.04 16.63 11.27
CA PRO A 490 -8.08 17.67 11.28
C PRO A 490 -9.40 17.26 10.60
N HIS A 491 -9.35 16.37 9.60
CA HIS A 491 -10.52 15.98 8.80
C HIS A 491 -11.21 14.70 9.32
N ARG A 492 -10.57 13.91 10.19
CA ARG A 492 -11.15 12.66 10.72
C ARG A 492 -12.57 12.84 11.29
N LYS A 493 -12.80 13.92 12.03
CA LYS A 493 -14.11 14.25 12.63
C LYS A 493 -15.25 14.48 11.62
N HIS A 494 -14.91 14.77 10.37
CA HIS A 494 -15.88 15.00 9.28
C HIS A 494 -16.14 13.73 8.45
N PHE A 495 -15.27 12.73 8.57
CA PHE A 495 -15.29 11.49 7.82
C PHE A 495 -15.19 10.28 8.78
N ASP A 496 -15.88 10.36 9.91
CA ASP A 496 -15.89 9.35 10.98
C ASP A 496 -17.09 8.38 10.87
N HIS A 497 -17.72 8.34 9.70
CA HIS A 497 -18.93 7.56 9.42
C HIS A 497 -18.79 6.62 8.22
N TYR A 498 -17.55 6.21 7.90
CA TYR A 498 -17.29 5.18 6.89
C TYR A 498 -16.38 4.08 7.45
N ILE A 499 -16.63 2.84 7.04
CA ILE A 499 -15.73 1.69 7.30
C ILE A 499 -15.38 1.00 5.98
N ARG A 500 -14.14 0.52 5.87
CA ARG A 500 -13.62 -0.19 4.70
C ARG A 500 -13.73 -1.69 4.87
N ILE A 501 -14.23 -2.35 3.82
CA ILE A 501 -14.37 -3.80 3.70
C ILE A 501 -13.56 -4.29 2.51
N CYS A 502 -12.81 -5.37 2.68
CA CYS A 502 -12.14 -6.08 1.60
C CYS A 502 -13.01 -7.25 1.13
N PHE A 503 -13.46 -7.20 -0.13
CA PHE A 503 -14.30 -8.24 -0.73
C PHE A 503 -13.51 -9.30 -1.50
N VAL A 504 -12.19 -9.12 -1.67
CA VAL A 504 -11.33 -10.13 -2.29
C VAL A 504 -10.99 -11.18 -1.23
N LYS A 505 -11.92 -12.13 -1.08
CA LYS A 505 -11.92 -13.21 -0.11
C LYS A 505 -12.44 -14.50 -0.76
N ASP A 506 -12.08 -15.63 -0.15
CA ASP A 506 -12.53 -16.94 -0.54
C ASP A 506 -14.04 -17.07 -0.32
N GLU A 507 -14.69 -17.89 -1.13
CA GLU A 507 -16.13 -18.12 -1.04
C GLU A 507 -16.54 -18.63 0.35
N SER A 508 -15.71 -19.45 1.00
CA SER A 508 -15.98 -19.94 2.36
C SER A 508 -15.98 -18.81 3.40
N THR A 509 -15.12 -17.80 3.23
CA THR A 509 -15.08 -16.60 4.07
C THR A 509 -16.31 -15.73 3.84
N LEU A 510 -16.75 -15.57 2.59
CA LEU A 510 -17.97 -14.82 2.26
C LEU A 510 -19.23 -15.51 2.82
N GLN A 511 -19.30 -16.84 2.75
CA GLN A 511 -20.39 -17.60 3.39
C GLN A 511 -20.36 -17.49 4.93
N ALA A 512 -19.16 -17.43 5.53
CA ALA A 512 -19.04 -17.18 6.96
C ALA A 512 -19.50 -15.77 7.35
N MET A 513 -19.20 -14.76 6.52
CA MET A 513 -19.72 -13.39 6.66
C MET A 513 -21.24 -13.41 6.63
N ASP A 514 -21.87 -14.05 5.64
CA ASP A 514 -23.34 -14.13 5.53
C ASP A 514 -23.98 -14.74 6.78
N LYS A 515 -23.38 -15.78 7.36
CA LYS A 515 -23.87 -16.38 8.62
C LYS A 515 -23.83 -15.38 9.79
N LYS A 516 -22.77 -14.57 9.90
CA LYS A 516 -22.66 -13.55 10.96
C LYS A 516 -23.64 -12.39 10.70
N LEU A 517 -23.82 -11.97 9.45
CA LEU A 517 -24.79 -10.94 9.05
C LEU A 517 -26.23 -11.39 9.28
N GLN A 518 -26.57 -12.65 8.99
CA GLN A 518 -27.91 -13.18 9.26
C GLN A 518 -28.24 -13.16 10.76
N LYS A 519 -27.29 -13.57 11.62
CA LYS A 519 -27.46 -13.47 13.07
C LYS A 519 -27.67 -12.02 13.53
N TRP A 520 -26.88 -11.09 12.99
CA TRP A 520 -27.05 -9.67 13.30
C TRP A 520 -28.42 -9.17 12.83
N LYS A 521 -28.88 -9.56 11.64
CA LYS A 521 -30.22 -9.21 11.15
C LYS A 521 -31.32 -9.69 12.09
N ASP A 522 -31.22 -10.93 12.58
CA ASP A 522 -32.19 -11.49 13.53
C ASP A 522 -32.22 -10.71 14.86
N GLU A 523 -31.09 -10.15 15.30
CA GLU A 523 -30.98 -9.31 16.49
C GLU A 523 -31.56 -7.89 16.33
N LEU A 524 -31.66 -7.37 15.10
CA LEU A 524 -32.27 -6.07 14.83
C LEU A 524 -33.80 -6.11 14.97
N GLY A 525 -34.40 -7.31 14.98
CA GLY A 525 -35.85 -7.50 14.97
C GLY A 525 -36.48 -7.28 13.59
N PRO A 526 -37.78 -7.63 13.42
CA PRO A 526 -38.52 -7.44 12.18
C PRO A 526 -38.73 -5.97 11.79
#